data_AF-A0A6N7FNL7-F1
#
_entry.id   AF-A0A6N7FNL7-F1
#
_cell.length_a   1.000
_cell.length_b   1.000
_cell.length_c   1.000
_cell.angle_alpha   90.00
_cell.angle_beta   90.00
_cell.angle_gamma   90.00
#
_symmetry.space_group_name_H-M   'P 1'
#
loop_
_entity.id
_entity.type
_entity.pdbx_description
1 polymer ?
#
loop_
_entity_poly.entity_id
_entity_poly.type
_entity_poly.pdbx_seq_one_letter_code
_entity_poly.pdbx_strand_id
1 'polypeptide(L)' 'MGTDLTVADLTCAGCRTTRRLAAMHVFDRAPGIVARCPGRDDVVMHMMRTAERVLVDLRGSLVLSLPAPTA' A
#
# COMPACT_ATOMS: atom_id res chain seq x y z
N MET A 1 3.84 11.73 14.68
CA MET A 1 2.44 11.38 14.33
C MET A 1 2.49 10.54 13.06
N GLY A 2 1.93 9.34 13.06
CA GLY A 2 1.95 8.44 11.91
C GLY A 2 0.67 8.57 11.09
N THR A 3 0.78 8.47 9.77
CA THR A 3 -0.39 8.36 8.88
C THR A 3 -0.90 6.93 8.90
N ASP A 4 -2.18 6.74 9.23
CA ASP A 4 -2.83 5.45 9.06
C ASP A 4 -2.94 5.13 7.57
N LEU A 5 -2.23 4.11 7.10
CA LEU A 5 -2.29 3.71 5.70
C LEU A 5 -3.48 2.79 5.40
N THR A 6 -4.13 2.23 6.42
CA THR A 6 -5.31 1.38 6.20
C THR A 6 -6.45 2.18 5.59
N VAL A 7 -6.43 3.51 5.73
CA VAL A 7 -7.33 4.46 5.09
C VAL A 7 -6.85 4.99 3.73
N ALA A 8 -5.78 4.44 3.15
CA ALA A 8 -5.36 4.80 1.81
C ALA A 8 -6.21 4.07 0.76
N ASP A 9 -6.45 4.71 -0.38
CA ASP A 9 -6.96 4.02 -1.57
C ASP A 9 -5.83 3.76 -2.56
N LEU A 10 -5.86 2.58 -3.17
CA LEU A 10 -4.85 2.08 -4.11
C LEU A 10 -5.52 1.62 -5.39
N THR A 11 -5.03 2.13 -6.51
CA THR A 11 -5.46 1.69 -7.84
C THR A 11 -4.42 0.73 -8.40
N CYS A 12 -4.78 -0.55 -8.56
CA CYS A 12 -3.86 -1.58 -9.06
C CYS A 12 -3.49 -1.35 -10.53
N ALA A 13 -2.21 -1.48 -10.89
CA ALA A 13 -1.74 -1.36 -12.27
C ALA A 13 -2.21 -2.50 -13.18
N GLY A 14 -2.41 -3.70 -12.63
CA GLY A 14 -2.87 -4.88 -13.37
C GLY A 14 -4.37 -4.87 -13.66
N CYS A 15 -5.20 -4.86 -12.59
CA CYS A 15 -6.66 -4.97 -12.73
C CYS A 15 -7.41 -3.63 -12.81
N ARG A 16 -6.72 -2.50 -12.59
CA ARG A 16 -7.28 -1.13 -12.60
C ARG A 16 -8.41 -0.85 -11.60
N THR A 17 -8.64 -1.75 -10.66
CA THR A 17 -9.63 -1.53 -9.60
C THR A 17 -9.00 -0.71 -8.48
N THR A 18 -9.72 0.31 -8.01
CA THR A 18 -9.37 1.08 -6.81
C THR A 18 -10.00 0.41 -5.58
N ARG A 19 -9.19 0.18 -4.55
CA ARG A 19 -9.65 -0.38 -3.27
C ARG A 19 -8.90 0.26 -2.11
N ARG A 20 -9.54 0.22 -0.94
CA ARG A 20 -8.89 0.54 0.33
C ARG A 20 -7.68 -0.38 0.55
N LEU A 21 -6.58 0.13 1.10
CA LEU A 21 -5.44 -0.71 1.46
C LEU A 21 -5.85 -1.79 2.47
N ALA A 22 -6.76 -1.47 3.40
CA ALA A 22 -7.32 -2.43 4.35
C ALA A 22 -8.07 -3.61 3.69
N ALA A 23 -8.52 -3.45 2.43
CA ALA A 23 -9.20 -4.50 1.68
C ALA A 23 -8.25 -5.34 0.80
N MET A 24 -6.94 -5.09 0.88
CA MET A 24 -5.90 -5.86 0.18
C MET A 24 -5.46 -7.06 1.02
N HIS A 25 -4.80 -8.04 0.40
CA HIS A 25 -4.13 -9.10 1.14
C HIS A 25 -2.80 -8.57 1.69
N VAL A 26 -2.78 -8.26 2.98
CA VAL A 26 -1.61 -7.67 3.66
C VAL A 26 -0.84 -8.75 4.41
N PHE A 27 0.48 -8.80 4.18
CA PHE A 27 1.43 -9.67 4.83
C PHE A 27 2.46 -8.80 5.55
N ASP A 28 2.62 -8.95 6.85
CA ASP A 28 3.44 -8.09 7.72
C ASP A 28 4.71 -8.77 8.26
N ARG A 29 5.11 -9.89 7.64
CA ARG A 29 6.28 -10.66 8.06
C ARG A 29 7.57 -10.10 7.44
N ALA A 30 8.62 -10.05 8.27
CA ALA A 30 9.93 -9.46 7.97
C ALA A 30 10.46 -9.80 6.55
N PRO A 31 11.11 -8.83 5.87
CA PRO A 31 11.59 -7.54 6.37
C PRO A 31 10.61 -6.35 6.18
N GLY A 32 9.33 -6.58 5.86
CA GLY A 32 8.40 -5.48 5.60
C GLY A 32 6.92 -5.87 5.52
N ILE A 33 6.11 -4.90 5.13
CA ILE A 33 4.68 -5.07 4.86
C ILE A 33 4.47 -5.15 3.35
N VAL A 34 3.84 -6.22 2.87
CA VAL A 34 3.49 -6.42 1.46
C VAL A 34 1.97 -6.44 1.33
N ALA A 35 1.41 -5.62 0.44
CA ALA A 35 0.01 -5.69 0.08
C ALA A 35 -0.15 -6.22 -1.34
N ARG A 36 -1.05 -7.20 -1.50
CA ARG A 36 -1.39 -7.80 -2.80
C ARG A 36 -2.82 -7.49 -3.20
N CYS A 37 -3.04 -7.34 -4.51
CA CYS A 37 -4.36 -7.14 -5.08
C CYS A 37 -5.20 -8.42 -4.94
N PRO A 38 -6.39 -8.38 -4.32
CA PRO A 38 -7.25 -9.57 -4.22
C PRO A 38 -7.73 -10.13 -5.56
N GLY A 39 -7.67 -9.34 -6.65
CA GLY A 39 -8.16 -9.75 -7.97
C GLY A 39 -7.12 -10.48 -8.85
N ARG A 40 -5.83 -10.28 -8.60
CA ARG A 40 -4.73 -10.81 -9.43
C ARG A 40 -3.52 -11.31 -8.64
N ASP A 41 -3.52 -11.10 -7.31
CA ASP A 41 -2.42 -11.36 -6.38
C ASP A 41 -1.10 -10.62 -6.68
N ASP A 42 -1.15 -9.62 -7.58
CA ASP A 42 -0.03 -8.71 -7.86
C ASP A 42 0.33 -7.90 -6.60
N VAL A 43 1.63 -7.72 -6.36
CA VAL A 43 2.12 -6.85 -5.28
C VAL A 43 1.87 -5.39 -5.65
N VAL A 44 0.92 -4.75 -4.97
CA VAL A 44 0.52 -3.36 -5.22
C VAL A 44 1.27 -2.37 -4.33
N MET A 45 1.77 -2.83 -3.18
CA MET A 45 2.59 -2.04 -2.28
C MET A 45 3.57 -2.93 -1.51
N HIS A 46 4.80 -2.44 -1.31
CA HIS A 46 5.75 -3.02 -0.37
C HIS A 46 6.38 -1.90 0.46
N MET A 47 6.20 -1.95 1.78
CA MET A 47 6.82 -1.04 2.73
C MET A 47 7.91 -1.78 3.50
N MET A 48 9.10 -1.19 3.57
CA MET A 48 10.22 -1.69 4.35
C MET A 48 10.78 -0.57 5.23
N ARG A 49 11.15 -0.91 6.46
CA ARG A 49 11.86 0.01 7.36
C ARG A 49 13.32 -0.42 7.46
N THR A 50 14.23 0.47 7.14
CA THR A 50 15.66 0.33 7.43
C THR A 50 16.01 1.09 8.71
N ALA A 51 17.27 1.05 9.11
CA ALA A 51 17.74 1.82 10.27
C ALA A 51 17.51 3.35 10.10
N GLU A 52 17.53 3.85 8.87
CA GLU A 52 17.51 5.30 8.59
C GLU A 52 16.28 5.76 7.81
N ARG A 53 15.57 4.85 7.12
CA ARG A 53 14.54 5.22 6.14
C ARG A 53 13.34 4.29 6.18
N VAL A 54 12.19 4.80 5.73
CA VAL A 54 11.06 3.99 5.31
C VAL A 54 11.01 4.03 3.79
N LEU A 55 11.09 2.85 3.18
CA LEU A 55 10.96 2.66 1.75
C LEU A 55 9.54 2.20 1.47
N VAL A 56 8.90 2.81 0.48
CA VAL A 56 7.57 2.40 0.00
C VAL A 56 7.65 2.23 -1.50
N ASP A 57 7.53 0.99 -1.97
CA ASP A 57 7.40 0.65 -3.38
C ASP A 57 5.91 0.58 -3.76
N LEU A 58 5.54 1.31 -4.81
CA LEU A 58 4.18 1.41 -5.36
C LEU A 58 4.15 1.06 -6.85
N ARG A 59 5.18 0.40 -7.40
CA ARG A 59 5.26 0.08 -8.84
C ARG A 59 4.09 -0.77 -9.36
N GLY A 60 3.46 -1.58 -8.50
CA GLY A 60 2.25 -2.33 -8.83
C GLY A 60 0.95 -1.52 -8.78
N SER A 61 1.06 -0.22 -8.55
CA SER A 61 -0.06 0.71 -8.40
C SER A 61 0.07 1.91 -9.33
N LEU A 62 -1.07 2.38 -9.82
CA LEU A 62 -1.18 3.60 -10.63
C LEU A 62 -1.25 4.84 -9.75
N VAL A 63 -2.02 4.75 -8.66
CA VAL A 63 -2.29 5.86 -7.76
C VAL A 63 -2.42 5.32 -6.34
N LEU A 64 -1.78 6.02 -5.40
CA LEU A 64 -2.04 5.94 -3.97
C LEU A 64 -2.64 7.29 -3.56
N SER A 65 -3.81 7.29 -2.93
CA SER A 65 -4.41 8.49 -2.34
C SER A 65 -4.58 8.32 -0.83
N LEU A 66 -4.31 9.40 -0.11
CA LEU A 66 -4.45 9.50 1.34
C LEU A 66 -5.34 10.70 1.68
N PRO A 67 -6.15 10.63 2.74
CA PRO A 67 -6.83 11.80 3.28
C PRO A 67 -5.80 12.89 3.62
N ALA A 68 -6.03 14.10 3.14
CA ALA A 68 -5.24 15.25 3.55
C ALA A 68 -5.56 15.58 5.02
N PRO A 69 -4.57 15.97 5.84
CA PRO A 69 -4.84 16.46 7.19
C PRO A 69 -5.80 17.65 7.14
N THR A 70 -6.86 17.62 7.94
CA THR A 70 -7.70 18.80 8.18
C THR A 70 -6.92 19.73 9.10
N ALA A 71 -6.71 20.99 8.68
CA ALA A 71 -5.97 22.01 9.42
C ALA A 71 -6.66 22.39 10.75
#